data_AF-A0A8A2U6Z8-F1
#
_entry.id   AF-A0A8A2U6Z8-F1
#
_cell.length_a   1.000
_cell.length_b   1.000
_cell.length_c   1.000
_cell.angle_alpha   90.00
_cell.angle_beta   90.00
_cell.angle_gamma   90.00
#
_symmetry.space_group_name_H-M   'P 1'
#
loop_
_entity.id
_entity.type
_entity.pdbx_description
1 polymer ?
#
loop_
_entity_poly.entity_id
_entity_poly.type
_entity_poly.pdbx_seq_one_letter_code
_entity_poly.pdbx_strand_id
1 'polypeptide(L)'
;MQRTRFDTEAIVDFSNDTAWEYRFFWSDATRHYGCYDDDHTSHREAMERSNGVYAAKFDVDTTETLLDVGTGRGGVPTRVAAECGIAVHGDFTAELPA
;
A
#
# COMPACT_ATOMS: atom_id res chain seq x y z
N MET A 1 -21.91 6.34 18.11
CA MET A 1 -21.02 5.41 17.39
C MET A 1 -19.86 5.08 18.31
N GLN A 2 -19.84 3.90 18.93
CA GLN A 2 -18.72 3.45 19.76
C GLN A 2 -17.51 3.28 18.84
N ARG A 3 -16.39 3.93 19.16
CA ARG A 3 -15.10 3.65 18.51
C ARG A 3 -14.62 2.32 19.06
N THR A 4 -14.82 1.23 18.32
CA THR A 4 -14.11 -0.02 18.56
C THR A 4 -12.63 0.27 18.38
N ARG A 5 -11.84 0.12 19.44
CA ARG A 5 -10.40 0.23 19.36
C ARG A 5 -9.89 -1.14 18.96
N PHE A 6 -9.23 -1.23 17.82
CA PHE A 6 -8.51 -2.44 17.45
C PHE A 6 -7.25 -2.54 18.30
N ASP A 7 -6.96 -3.74 18.77
CA ASP A 7 -5.74 -4.03 19.49
C ASP A 7 -4.57 -4.08 18.50
N THR A 8 -3.47 -3.38 18.84
CA THR A 8 -2.29 -3.30 17.97
C THR A 8 -1.67 -4.67 17.77
N GLU A 9 -1.61 -5.50 18.81
CA GLU A 9 -1.07 -6.86 18.72
C GLU A 9 -1.88 -7.70 17.73
N ALA A 10 -3.22 -7.65 17.81
CA ALA A 10 -4.08 -8.35 16.86
C ALA A 10 -3.88 -7.91 15.40
N ILE A 11 -3.58 -6.64 15.15
CA ILE A 11 -3.28 -6.13 13.79
C ILE A 11 -1.93 -6.67 13.30
N VAL A 12 -0.91 -6.70 14.17
CA VAL A 12 0.42 -7.22 13.86
C VAL A 12 0.35 -8.72 13.56
N ASP A 13 -0.31 -9.49 14.43
CA ASP A 13 -0.46 -10.94 14.28
C ASP A 13 -1.16 -11.28 12.97
N PHE A 14 -2.31 -10.65 12.69
CA PHE A 14 -2.99 -10.82 11.41
C PHE A 14 -2.09 -10.49 10.22
N SER A 15 -1.34 -9.39 10.30
CA SER A 15 -0.47 -8.93 9.21
C SER A 15 0.70 -9.87 8.96
N ASN A 16 1.21 -10.52 10.01
CA ASN A 16 2.30 -11.48 9.94
C ASN A 16 1.82 -12.86 9.47
N ASP A 17 0.73 -13.37 10.05
CA ASP A 17 0.19 -14.70 9.76
C ASP A 17 -0.28 -14.83 8.30
N THR A 18 -0.87 -13.77 7.75
CA THR A 18 -1.36 -13.73 6.36
C THR A 18 -0.30 -13.25 5.36
N ALA A 19 0.89 -12.86 5.82
CA ALA A 19 1.91 -12.22 5.00
C ALA A 19 2.34 -13.06 3.79
N TRP A 20 2.38 -14.38 3.96
CA TRP A 20 2.74 -15.32 2.89
C TRP A 20 1.57 -15.52 1.92
N GLU A 21 0.34 -15.60 2.40
CA GLU A 21 -0.87 -15.75 1.57
C GLU A 21 -1.00 -14.56 0.61
N TYR A 22 -0.86 -13.34 1.13
CA TYR A 22 -0.86 -12.13 0.30
C TYR A 22 0.25 -12.15 -0.75
N ARG A 23 1.44 -12.64 -0.39
CA ARG A 23 2.56 -12.75 -1.33
C ARG A 23 2.24 -13.69 -2.49
N PHE A 24 1.63 -14.85 -2.21
CA PHE A 24 1.40 -15.87 -3.23
C PHE A 24 0.11 -15.66 -4.04
N PHE A 25 -0.96 -15.19 -3.40
CA PHE A 25 -2.29 -15.13 -4.01
C PHE A 25 -2.75 -13.72 -4.37
N TRP A 26 -2.05 -12.68 -3.89
CA TRP A 26 -2.45 -11.28 -4.06
C TRP A 26 -1.42 -10.47 -4.86
N SER A 27 -0.39 -9.95 -4.18
CA SER A 27 0.75 -9.28 -4.80
C SER A 27 1.90 -9.11 -3.78
N ASP A 28 3.10 -8.81 -4.25
CA ASP A 28 4.27 -8.63 -3.38
C ASP A 28 4.21 -7.34 -2.53
N ALA A 29 3.66 -6.25 -3.09
CA ALA A 29 3.77 -4.90 -2.52
C ALA A 29 2.42 -4.27 -2.10
N THR A 30 1.30 -4.76 -2.64
CA THR A 30 -0.02 -4.15 -2.52
C THR A 30 -1.01 -5.11 -1.84
N ARG A 31 -1.70 -4.62 -0.80
CA ARG A 31 -2.75 -5.37 -0.08
C ARG A 31 -4.14 -4.74 -0.17
N HIS A 32 -4.27 -3.61 -0.87
CA HIS A 32 -5.57 -3.01 -1.18
C HIS A 32 -6.15 -3.60 -2.47
N TYR A 33 -7.37 -3.18 -2.82
CA TYR A 33 -7.99 -3.54 -4.09
C TYR A 33 -7.23 -2.92 -5.28
N GLY A 34 -7.23 -3.65 -6.39
CA GLY A 34 -6.61 -3.22 -7.64
C GLY A 34 -7.56 -2.47 -8.55
N CYS A 35 -7.00 -1.94 -9.63
CA CYS A 35 -7.71 -1.27 -10.70
C CYS A 35 -7.91 -2.27 -11.85
N TYR A 36 -9.15 -2.72 -12.02
CA TYR A 36 -9.56 -3.66 -13.07
C TYR A 36 -10.16 -2.87 -14.23
N ASP A 37 -9.30 -2.32 -15.07
CA ASP A 37 -9.67 -1.59 -16.30
C ASP A 37 -9.82 -2.55 -17.49
N ASP A 38 -10.09 -2.07 -18.70
CA ASP A 38 -10.22 -2.96 -19.86
C ASP A 38 -8.87 -3.55 -20.33
N ASP A 39 -7.75 -3.02 -19.82
CA ASP A 39 -6.39 -3.36 -20.25
C ASP A 39 -5.68 -4.34 -19.31
N HIS A 40 -6.23 -4.65 -18.13
CA HIS A 40 -5.63 -5.60 -17.20
C HIS A 40 -5.80 -7.05 -17.70
N THR A 41 -4.77 -7.87 -17.52
CA THR A 41 -4.77 -9.28 -17.94
C THR A 41 -4.69 -10.25 -16.76
N SER A 42 -4.44 -9.73 -15.54
CA SER A 42 -4.32 -10.55 -14.34
C SER A 42 -4.64 -9.75 -13.07
N HIS A 43 -5.00 -10.46 -11.99
CA HIS A 43 -5.18 -9.89 -10.66
C HIS A 43 -3.95 -9.12 -10.19
N ARG A 44 -2.76 -9.71 -10.33
CA ARG A 44 -1.49 -9.09 -9.93
C ARG A 44 -1.23 -7.79 -10.68
N GLU A 45 -1.47 -7.78 -12.00
CA GLU A 45 -1.35 -6.57 -12.81
C GLU A 45 -2.34 -5.48 -12.35
N ALA A 46 -3.60 -5.84 -12.08
CA ALA A 46 -4.60 -4.91 -11.55
C ALA A 46 -4.16 -4.30 -10.21
N MET A 47 -3.53 -5.08 -9.33
CA MET A 47 -2.95 -4.57 -8.06
C MET A 47 -1.82 -3.57 -8.33
N GLU A 48 -0.84 -3.93 -9.15
CA GLU A 48 0.32 -3.07 -9.44
C GLU A 48 -0.09 -1.75 -10.12
N ARG A 49 -1.03 -1.81 -11.07
CA ARG A 49 -1.56 -0.62 -11.78
C ARG A 49 -2.25 0.37 -10.85
N SER A 50 -2.94 -0.12 -9.82
CA SER A 50 -3.68 0.75 -8.90
C SER A 50 -2.78 1.75 -8.15
N ASN A 51 -1.52 1.39 -7.88
CA ASN A 51 -0.56 2.32 -7.28
C ASN A 51 -0.31 3.54 -8.18
N GLY A 52 -0.25 3.35 -9.50
CA GLY A 52 -0.10 4.44 -10.47
C GLY A 52 -1.35 5.32 -10.55
N VAL A 53 -2.55 4.72 -10.44
CA VAL A 53 -3.81 5.47 -10.38
C VAL A 53 -3.87 6.37 -9.15
N TYR A 54 -3.36 5.92 -8.00
CA TYR A 54 -3.28 6.76 -6.80
C TYR A 54 -2.21 7.83 -6.94
N ALA A 55 -1.03 7.49 -7.44
CA ALA A 55 0.05 8.45 -7.67
C ALA A 55 -0.38 9.61 -8.58
N ALA A 56 -1.07 9.31 -9.68
CA ALA A 56 -1.57 10.31 -10.63
C ALA A 56 -2.65 11.26 -10.06
N LYS A 57 -3.22 10.98 -8.88
CA LYS A 57 -4.18 11.86 -8.21
C LYS A 57 -3.53 12.87 -7.28
N PHE A 58 -2.25 12.70 -6.95
CA PHE A 58 -1.52 13.67 -6.16
C PHE A 58 -1.09 14.84 -7.06
N ASP A 59 -1.57 16.03 -6.72
CA ASP A 59 -1.11 17.29 -7.27
C ASP A 59 -0.22 17.93 -6.21
N VAL A 60 1.04 17.49 -6.19
CA VAL A 60 2.03 17.86 -5.17
C VAL A 60 3.34 18.24 -5.83
N ASP A 61 4.09 19.13 -5.19
CA ASP A 61 5.42 19.52 -5.63
C ASP A 61 6.54 19.03 -4.69
N THR A 62 7.79 19.13 -5.15
CA THR A 62 8.99 18.63 -4.46
C THR A 62 9.27 19.25 -3.09
N THR A 63 8.55 20.31 -2.69
CA THR A 63 8.66 20.94 -1.38
C THR A 63 7.73 20.32 -0.34
N GLU A 64 6.79 19.49 -0.77
CA GLU A 64 5.81 18.84 0.08
C GLU A 64 6.27 17.46 0.57
N THR A 65 5.62 16.98 1.62
CA THR A 65 5.83 15.65 2.19
C THR A 65 4.50 14.92 2.34
N LEU A 66 4.51 13.61 2.10
CA LEU A 66 3.32 12.77 2.19
C LEU A 66 3.41 11.84 3.39
N LEU A 67 2.30 11.69 4.12
CA LEU A 67 2.11 10.67 5.15
C LEU A 67 1.14 9.60 4.63
N ASP A 68 1.61 8.37 4.55
CA ASP A 68 0.80 7.21 4.23
C ASP A 68 0.51 6.42 5.52
N VAL A 69 -0.76 6.40 5.91
CA VAL A 69 -1.24 5.77 7.15
C VAL A 69 -1.78 4.39 6.82
N GLY A 70 -1.12 3.35 7.33
CA GLY A 70 -1.41 1.96 6.94
C GLY A 70 -0.69 1.56 5.66
N THR A 71 0.58 1.96 5.53
CA THR A 71 1.44 1.75 4.37
C THR A 71 1.59 0.29 3.94
N GLY A 72 1.34 -0.65 4.85
CA GLY A 72 1.48 -2.07 4.59
C GLY A 72 2.92 -2.38 4.18
N ARG A 73 3.14 -2.75 2.91
CA ARG A 73 4.47 -3.04 2.33
C ARG A 73 5.03 -1.95 1.42
N GLY A 74 4.37 -0.80 1.30
CA GLY A 74 4.94 0.37 0.63
C GLY A 74 4.64 0.53 -0.86
N GLY A 75 3.73 -0.24 -1.45
CA GLY A 75 3.42 -0.14 -2.90
C GLY A 75 3.09 1.27 -3.39
N VAL A 76 2.12 1.94 -2.77
CA VAL A 76 1.72 3.32 -3.11
C VAL A 76 2.80 4.35 -2.75
N PRO A 77 3.32 4.43 -1.52
CA PRO A 77 4.25 5.50 -1.15
C PRO A 77 5.56 5.43 -1.93
N THR A 78 6.05 4.23 -2.26
CA THR A 78 7.23 4.08 -3.14
C THR A 78 6.92 4.58 -4.56
N ARG A 79 5.72 4.32 -5.08
CA ARG A 79 5.32 4.81 -6.41
C ARG A 79 5.20 6.32 -6.44
N VAL A 80 4.58 6.93 -5.42
CA VAL A 80 4.43 8.39 -5.31
C VAL A 80 5.80 9.06 -5.17
N ALA A 81 6.69 8.54 -4.32
CA ALA A 81 8.03 9.08 -4.17
C ALA A 81 8.80 9.08 -5.52
N ALA A 82 8.66 8.00 -6.30
CA ALA A 82 9.32 7.86 -7.59
C ALA A 82 8.74 8.78 -8.68
N GLU A 83 7.43 8.99 -8.73
CA GLU A 83 6.77 9.78 -9.78
C GLU A 83 6.72 11.28 -9.46
N CYS A 84 6.46 11.64 -8.20
CA CYS A 84 6.29 13.02 -7.77
C CYS A 84 7.59 13.65 -7.23
N GLY A 85 8.60 12.85 -6.90
CA GLY A 85 9.88 13.35 -6.37
C GLY A 85 9.79 13.95 -4.98
N ILE A 86 8.82 13.51 -4.16
CA ILE A 86 8.57 14.00 -2.81
C ILE A 86 9.07 13.04 -1.73
N ALA A 87 9.28 13.55 -0.51
CA ALA A 87 9.53 12.69 0.64
C ALA A 87 8.22 12.06 1.13
N VAL A 88 8.25 10.75 1.39
CA VAL A 88 7.08 9.99 1.86
C VAL A 88 7.41 9.28 3.17
N HIS A 89 6.56 9.46 4.16
CA HIS A 89 6.60 8.80 5.46
C HIS A 89 5.49 7.75 5.53
N GLY A 90 5.83 6.54 5.97
CA GLY A 90 4.86 5.45 6.15
C GLY A 90 4.79 4.99 7.60
N ASP A 91 3.59 4.65 8.07
CA ASP A 91 3.39 3.93 9.32
C ASP A 91 3.23 2.43 9.03
N PHE A 92 4.26 1.65 9.36
CA PHE A 92 4.33 0.22 9.10
C PHE A 92 3.69 -0.56 10.25
N THR A 93 2.67 -1.35 9.94
CA THR A 93 2.01 -2.23 10.91
C THR A 93 2.55 -3.65 10.94
N ALA A 94 3.62 -3.95 10.19
CA ALA A 94 4.24 -5.27 10.09
C ALA A 94 5.75 -5.16 9.88
N GLU A 95 6.50 -6.19 10.28
CA GLU A 95 7.94 -6.24 10.05
C GLU A 95 8.23 -6.19 8.54
N LEU A 96 9.19 -5.34 8.15
CA LEU A 96 9.76 -5.37 6.81
C LEU A 96 10.49 -6.70 6.65
N PRO A 97 10.24 -7.48 5.58
CA PRO A 97 11.07 -8.64 5.31
C PRO A 97 12.53 -8.20 5.15
N ALA A 98 13.43 -8.94 5.77
CA ALA A 98 14.88 -8.81 5.62
C ALA A 98 15.33 -9.12 4.18
#